data_AF-A0A060SPR1-F1
#
_entry.id   AF-A0A060SPR1-F1
#
_cell.length_a   1.000
_cell.length_b   1.000
_cell.length_c   1.000
_cell.angle_alpha   90.00
_cell.angle_beta   90.00
_cell.angle_gamma   90.00
#
_symmetry.space_group_name_H-M   'P 1'
#
loop_
_entity.id
_entity.type
_entity.pdbx_description
1 polymer ?
#
loop_
_entity_poly.entity_id
_entity_poly.type
_entity_poly.pdbx_seq_one_letter_code
_entity_poly.pdbx_strand_id
1 'polypeptide(L)'
;MKLGTTSNTPSPRPSTLHSPTEHPSLITMKFTAVFAALAAFAVSQVSANASIVSESDALGATDQGALHSCLQNYRTNNWDGMDCGGRGWFKGSHKYKNPTNCWDACAGYIVQAIDRGATAVECDDYEGSARCWMGYH
;
A
#
# COMPACT_ATOMS: atom_id res chain seq x y z
N MET A 1 26.90 15.88 -64.00
CA MET A 1 25.76 15.95 -64.94
C MET A 1 24.51 16.19 -64.10
N LYS A 2 23.56 17.09 -64.39
CA LYS A 2 23.39 18.10 -65.47
C LYS A 2 22.54 19.28 -64.91
N LEU A 3 22.57 20.44 -65.58
CA LEU A 3 21.97 21.73 -65.19
C LEU A 3 20.42 21.71 -65.04
N GLY A 4 19.85 22.72 -64.38
CA GLY A 4 18.41 23.06 -64.53
C GLY A 4 17.91 24.30 -63.77
N THR A 5 17.38 25.29 -64.50
CA THR A 5 16.80 26.57 -64.00
C THR A 5 15.42 26.81 -64.69
N THR A 6 14.57 27.79 -64.38
CA THR A 6 14.77 29.12 -63.77
C THR A 6 13.49 29.62 -63.05
N SER A 7 13.56 30.77 -62.36
CA SER A 7 12.45 31.48 -61.70
C SER A 7 11.27 31.88 -62.58
N ASN A 8 10.11 32.17 -61.97
CA ASN A 8 9.29 33.34 -62.31
C ASN A 8 8.32 33.78 -61.19
N THR A 9 8.14 35.09 -61.03
CA THR A 9 7.32 35.81 -60.02
C THR A 9 5.90 36.12 -60.57
N PRO A 10 4.89 36.49 -59.75
CA PRO A 10 4.68 37.92 -59.43
C PRO A 10 4.14 38.23 -58.00
N SER A 11 4.16 39.52 -57.63
CA SER A 11 3.59 40.09 -56.39
C SER A 11 2.19 40.70 -56.68
N PRO A 12 1.29 40.85 -55.68
CA PRO A 12 1.18 42.17 -55.02
C PRO A 12 0.78 42.15 -53.51
N ARG A 13 0.99 43.31 -52.86
CA ARG A 13 0.40 43.76 -51.56
C ARG A 13 -1.03 44.33 -51.83
N PRO A 14 -1.84 44.82 -50.84
CA PRO A 14 -1.74 44.74 -49.37
C PRO A 14 -3.08 44.38 -48.65
N SER A 15 -3.05 44.27 -47.32
CA SER A 15 -4.17 44.69 -46.46
C SER A 15 -3.66 45.10 -45.08
N THR A 16 -4.25 46.15 -44.53
CA THR A 16 -3.84 46.87 -43.33
C THR A 16 -4.52 46.34 -42.06
N LEU A 17 -4.04 46.85 -40.92
CA LEU A 17 -4.85 47.17 -39.73
C LEU A 17 -5.14 46.05 -38.71
N HIS A 18 -4.24 45.87 -37.74
CA HIS A 18 -4.46 46.36 -36.36
C HIS A 18 -3.27 46.03 -35.43
N SER A 19 -2.79 47.03 -34.68
CA SER A 19 -2.27 46.82 -33.33
C SER A 19 -3.48 46.51 -32.41
N PRO A 20 -3.34 45.66 -31.37
CA PRO A 20 -2.80 46.20 -30.13
C PRO A 20 -1.97 45.25 -29.23
N THR A 21 -1.21 45.89 -28.35
CA THR A 21 -0.91 45.52 -26.94
C THR A 21 -0.33 44.15 -26.57
N GLU A 22 0.90 44.24 -26.04
CA GLU A 22 1.32 43.71 -24.72
C GLU A 22 1.62 42.21 -24.54
N HIS A 23 2.92 41.95 -24.29
CA HIS A 23 3.36 40.86 -23.42
C HIS A 23 2.77 41.07 -22.01
N PRO A 24 2.40 39.99 -21.29
CA PRO A 24 3.42 39.35 -20.46
C PRO A 24 3.61 37.85 -20.74
N SER A 25 4.86 37.41 -20.65
CA SER A 25 5.23 36.00 -20.70
C SER A 25 4.70 35.25 -19.46
N LEU A 26 3.56 34.57 -19.59
CA LEU A 26 3.13 33.56 -18.63
C LEU A 26 3.79 32.23 -18.96
N ILE A 27 4.95 31.98 -18.33
CA ILE A 27 5.59 30.66 -18.33
C ILE A 27 4.68 29.72 -17.52
N THR A 28 3.87 28.94 -18.23
CA THR A 28 3.00 27.91 -17.64
C THR A 28 3.86 26.80 -17.03
N MET A 29 4.23 26.98 -15.76
CA MET A 29 4.91 25.95 -14.98
C MET A 29 3.91 24.84 -14.66
N LYS A 30 3.89 23.81 -15.51
CA LYS A 30 3.08 22.60 -15.29
C LYS A 30 3.63 21.81 -14.11
N PHE A 31 3.16 22.12 -12.90
CA PHE A 31 3.28 21.25 -11.75
C PHE A 31 2.37 20.04 -11.92
N THR A 32 2.85 19.03 -12.66
CA THR A 32 2.22 17.72 -12.72
C THR A 32 2.50 16.98 -11.40
N ALA A 33 1.79 17.35 -10.35
CA ALA A 33 1.85 16.66 -9.07
C ALA A 33 1.21 15.27 -9.22
N VAL A 34 2.04 14.27 -9.50
CA VAL A 34 1.64 12.86 -9.40
C VAL A 34 1.56 12.53 -7.91
N PHE A 35 0.39 12.76 -7.33
CA PHE A 35 0.07 12.23 -6.01
C PHE A 35 0.05 10.70 -6.13
N ALA A 36 1.09 10.06 -5.61
CA ALA A 36 1.10 8.62 -5.41
C ALA A 36 -0.12 8.26 -4.56
N ALA A 37 -0.95 7.34 -5.07
CA ALA A 37 -2.15 6.92 -4.36
C ALA A 37 -1.74 6.26 -3.04
N LEU A 38 -1.96 6.95 -1.91
CA LEU A 38 -1.96 6.31 -0.62
C LEU A 38 -3.04 5.24 -0.65
N ALA A 39 -2.63 3.97 -0.60
CA ALA A 39 -3.54 2.89 -0.28
C ALA A 39 -4.11 3.20 1.11
N ALA A 40 -5.38 3.60 1.16
CA ALA A 40 -6.09 3.74 2.42
C ALA A 40 -6.28 2.32 2.98
N PHE A 41 -5.34 1.88 3.80
CA PHE A 41 -5.52 0.70 4.63
C PHE A 41 -6.75 0.94 5.47
N ALA A 42 -7.84 0.22 5.14
CA ALA A 42 -9.03 0.23 5.96
C ALA A 42 -8.63 -0.34 7.32
N VAL A 43 -8.48 0.54 8.31
CA VAL A 43 -8.27 0.15 9.70
C VAL A 43 -9.59 -0.47 10.16
N SER A 44 -9.74 -1.77 9.91
CA SER A 44 -10.82 -2.59 10.45
C SER A 44 -10.90 -2.30 11.94
N GLN A 45 -12.09 -1.92 12.40
CA GLN A 45 -12.29 -1.61 13.81
C GLN A 45 -12.11 -2.90 14.61
N VAL A 46 -10.95 -2.97 15.25
CA VAL A 46 -10.56 -3.99 16.22
C VAL A 46 -11.72 -4.28 17.17
N SER A 47 -12.04 -5.57 17.37
CA SER A 47 -12.93 -5.98 18.47
C SER A 47 -12.29 -5.57 19.79
N ALA A 48 -13.08 -5.00 20.70
CA ALA A 48 -12.58 -4.26 21.87
C ALA A 48 -11.78 -5.07 22.92
N ASN A 49 -11.50 -6.35 22.65
CA ASN A 49 -10.74 -7.26 23.51
C ASN A 49 -9.45 -7.78 22.84
N ALA A 50 -9.10 -7.31 21.63
CA ALA A 50 -7.91 -7.75 20.93
C ALA A 50 -6.68 -6.92 21.31
N SER A 51 -5.53 -7.57 21.47
CA SER A 51 -4.27 -6.91 21.86
C SER A 51 -3.04 -7.72 21.48
N ILE A 52 -1.92 -7.03 21.24
CA ILE A 52 -0.60 -7.67 21.16
C ILE A 52 -0.16 -8.09 22.57
N VAL A 53 0.09 -9.39 22.75
CA VAL A 53 0.57 -9.97 24.02
C VAL A 53 2.06 -10.35 23.98
N SER A 54 2.63 -10.44 22.79
CA SER A 54 4.07 -10.58 22.57
C SER A 54 4.47 -9.85 21.27
N GLU A 55 5.57 -9.11 21.29
CA GLU A 55 6.20 -8.53 20.11
C GLU A 55 7.72 -8.59 20.31
N SER A 56 8.47 -8.91 19.25
CA SER A 56 9.92 -8.99 19.30
C SER A 56 10.53 -8.40 18.04
N ASP A 57 11.19 -7.25 18.19
CA ASP A 57 12.00 -6.65 17.15
C ASP A 57 13.40 -7.29 17.15
N ALA A 58 13.87 -7.76 16.00
CA ALA A 58 15.28 -8.08 15.82
C ALA A 58 15.89 -7.20 14.74
N LEU A 59 17.16 -6.86 14.92
CA LEU A 59 17.96 -6.14 13.94
C LEU A 59 18.33 -7.08 12.78
N GLY A 60 17.36 -7.32 11.89
CA GLY A 60 17.48 -8.21 10.73
C GLY A 60 16.43 -7.89 9.67
N ALA A 61 16.72 -8.22 8.42
CA ALA A 61 15.81 -7.96 7.30
C ALA A 61 14.64 -8.95 7.31
N THR A 62 13.54 -8.57 7.96
CA THR A 62 12.23 -9.22 7.82
C THR A 62 11.64 -8.88 6.45
N ASP A 63 11.22 -9.87 5.67
CA ASP A 63 10.49 -9.62 4.41
C ASP A 63 9.04 -9.20 4.72
N GLN A 64 8.86 -7.92 5.02
CA GLN A 64 7.56 -7.31 5.32
C GLN A 64 6.54 -7.53 4.20
N GLY A 65 6.98 -7.54 2.93
CA GLY A 65 6.12 -7.77 1.78
C GLY A 65 5.58 -9.20 1.72
N ALA A 66 6.45 -10.17 2.01
CA ALA A 66 6.04 -11.55 2.18
C ALA A 66 5.08 -11.71 3.38
N LEU A 67 5.40 -11.16 4.56
CA LEU A 67 4.55 -11.31 5.75
C LEU A 67 3.16 -10.67 5.59
N HIS A 68 3.06 -9.49 4.95
CA HIS A 68 1.77 -8.89 4.59
C HIS A 68 0.97 -9.80 3.65
N SER A 69 1.64 -10.37 2.65
CA SER A 69 1.03 -11.31 1.70
C SER A 69 0.58 -12.61 2.40
N CYS A 70 1.35 -13.11 3.36
CA CYS A 70 0.97 -14.21 4.23
C CYS A 70 -0.32 -13.85 4.97
N LEU A 71 -0.32 -12.80 5.80
CA LEU A 71 -1.43 -12.42 6.66
C LEU A 71 -2.78 -12.26 5.92
N GLN A 72 -2.79 -11.74 4.70
CA GLN A 72 -4.02 -11.63 3.89
C GLN A 72 -4.62 -13.00 3.51
N ASN A 73 -3.78 -14.02 3.29
CA ASN A 73 -4.22 -15.39 3.03
C ASN A 73 -4.73 -16.12 4.29
N TYR A 74 -4.59 -15.52 5.48
CA TYR A 74 -4.85 -16.20 6.77
C TYR A 74 -6.27 -16.00 7.28
N ARG A 75 -7.08 -15.27 6.51
CA ARG A 75 -8.47 -14.99 6.85
C ARG A 75 -9.33 -16.25 6.90
N THR A 76 -9.20 -17.14 5.92
CA THR A 76 -10.10 -18.30 5.73
C THR A 76 -9.55 -19.63 6.22
N ASN A 77 -8.21 -19.78 6.30
CA ASN A 77 -7.57 -21.07 6.53
C ASN A 77 -6.96 -21.13 7.95
N ASN A 78 -6.70 -22.35 8.45
CA ASN A 78 -5.82 -22.54 9.60
C ASN A 78 -4.37 -22.63 9.11
N TRP A 79 -3.47 -21.86 9.73
CA TRP A 79 -2.04 -21.78 9.38
C TRP A 79 -1.11 -22.22 10.53
N ASP A 80 -1.64 -22.93 11.52
CA ASP A 80 -0.86 -23.49 12.61
C ASP A 80 0.26 -24.41 12.11
N GLY A 81 1.51 -24.03 12.37
CA GLY A 81 2.71 -24.76 11.93
C GLY A 81 3.10 -24.55 10.46
N MET A 82 2.63 -23.49 9.80
CA MET A 82 3.05 -23.15 8.44
C MET A 82 4.18 -22.11 8.40
N ASP A 83 5.19 -22.34 7.57
CA ASP A 83 6.25 -21.36 7.30
C ASP A 83 5.86 -20.43 6.13
N CYS A 84 5.91 -19.12 6.36
CA CYS A 84 5.60 -18.11 5.35
C CYS A 84 6.40 -16.82 5.60
N GLY A 85 7.06 -16.27 4.57
CA GLY A 85 7.96 -15.12 4.71
C GLY A 85 9.21 -15.39 5.58
N GLY A 86 9.61 -16.66 5.71
CA GLY A 86 10.72 -17.07 6.58
C GLY A 86 10.39 -17.08 8.08
N ARG A 87 9.09 -17.04 8.43
CA ARG A 87 8.58 -17.13 9.80
C ARG A 87 7.64 -18.31 9.95
N GLY A 88 7.66 -18.95 11.11
CA GLY A 88 6.69 -19.96 11.49
C GLY A 88 5.45 -19.27 12.03
N TRP A 89 4.28 -19.54 11.45
CA TRP A 89 3.03 -18.93 11.85
C TRP A 89 2.15 -19.88 12.67
N PHE A 90 1.28 -19.28 13.47
CA PHE A 90 0.34 -20.00 14.33
C PHE A 90 -1.03 -19.31 14.37
N LYS A 91 -2.08 -20.13 14.57
CA LYS A 91 -3.46 -19.66 14.76
C LYS A 91 -4.23 -20.69 15.59
N GLY A 92 -4.64 -20.31 16.79
CA GLY A 92 -5.34 -21.19 17.71
C GLY A 92 -6.52 -20.52 18.41
N SER A 93 -7.34 -21.33 19.08
CA SER A 93 -8.40 -20.80 19.94
C SER A 93 -8.84 -21.79 21.02
N HIS A 94 -9.43 -21.25 22.08
CA HIS A 94 -10.05 -21.97 23.17
C HIS A 94 -11.46 -21.44 23.41
N LYS A 95 -12.48 -22.28 23.17
CA LYS A 95 -13.93 -21.97 23.33
C LYS A 95 -14.45 -20.78 22.48
N TYR A 96 -13.62 -20.24 21.59
CA TYR A 96 -13.93 -19.08 20.75
C TYR A 96 -14.88 -19.47 19.63
N LYS A 97 -15.99 -18.75 19.48
CA LYS A 97 -17.13 -19.23 18.68
C LYS A 97 -16.94 -19.09 17.18
N ASN A 98 -16.19 -18.10 16.73
CA ASN A 98 -15.97 -17.84 15.32
C ASN A 98 -14.49 -17.50 15.03
N PRO A 99 -13.69 -18.41 14.45
CA PRO A 99 -12.27 -18.15 14.15
C PRO A 99 -12.06 -17.06 13.07
N THR A 100 -13.12 -16.62 12.37
CA THR A 100 -13.09 -15.45 11.48
C THR A 100 -13.02 -14.16 12.27
N ASN A 101 -13.77 -14.04 13.39
CA ASN A 101 -13.71 -12.87 14.29
C ASN A 101 -12.26 -12.64 14.76
N CYS A 102 -11.53 -13.71 15.07
CA CYS A 102 -10.13 -13.62 15.51
C CYS A 102 -9.21 -12.95 14.49
N TRP A 103 -9.39 -13.24 13.19
CA TRP A 103 -8.59 -12.59 12.15
C TRP A 103 -9.01 -11.13 11.98
N ASP A 104 -10.33 -10.87 11.92
CA ASP A 104 -10.85 -9.50 11.78
C ASP A 104 -10.44 -8.60 12.97
N ALA A 105 -10.27 -9.20 14.16
CA ALA A 105 -9.76 -8.60 15.39
C ALA A 105 -8.25 -8.29 15.33
N CYS A 106 -7.43 -9.29 15.01
CA CYS A 106 -5.98 -9.23 15.20
C CYS A 106 -5.18 -8.76 13.98
N ALA A 107 -5.70 -8.89 12.76
CA ALA A 107 -4.95 -8.58 11.55
C ALA A 107 -4.44 -7.13 11.51
N GLY A 108 -5.22 -6.16 12.02
CA GLY A 108 -4.81 -4.75 12.07
C GLY A 108 -3.58 -4.50 12.95
N TYR A 109 -3.44 -5.21 14.07
CA TYR A 109 -2.26 -5.09 14.94
C TYR A 109 -1.03 -5.78 14.34
N ILE A 110 -1.23 -6.95 13.73
CA ILE A 110 -0.14 -7.72 13.12
C ILE A 110 0.41 -6.97 11.89
N VAL A 111 -0.44 -6.30 11.10
CA VAL A 111 -0.02 -5.34 10.05
C VAL A 111 0.93 -4.29 10.63
N GLN A 112 0.56 -3.64 11.74
CA GLN A 112 1.40 -2.60 12.35
C GLN A 112 2.72 -3.13 12.93
N ALA A 113 2.73 -4.36 13.45
CA ALA A 113 3.94 -5.03 13.91
C ALA A 113 4.88 -5.37 12.73
N ILE A 114 4.33 -5.91 11.63
CA ILE A 114 5.06 -6.14 10.39
C ILE A 114 5.67 -4.83 9.89
N ASP A 115 4.90 -3.73 9.86
CA ASP A 115 5.37 -2.40 9.41
C ASP A 115 6.51 -1.84 10.30
N ARG A 116 6.50 -2.13 11.60
CA ARG A 116 7.62 -1.82 12.52
C ARG A 116 8.87 -2.68 12.29
N GLY A 117 8.72 -3.81 11.60
CA GLY A 117 9.79 -4.78 11.35
C GLY A 117 9.83 -5.94 12.35
N ALA A 118 8.78 -6.13 13.14
CA ALA A 118 8.69 -7.16 14.17
C ALA A 118 9.02 -8.55 13.59
N THR A 119 9.89 -9.26 14.30
CA THR A 119 10.35 -10.61 13.93
C THR A 119 9.52 -11.71 14.56
N ALA A 120 8.86 -11.43 15.68
CA ALA A 120 7.78 -12.24 16.20
C ALA A 120 6.67 -11.33 16.72
N VAL A 121 5.42 -11.79 16.63
CA VAL A 121 4.25 -11.11 17.19
C VAL A 121 3.17 -12.13 17.54
N GLU A 122 2.50 -11.95 18.68
CA GLU A 122 1.31 -12.69 19.10
C GLU A 122 0.20 -11.69 19.42
N CYS A 123 -0.93 -11.84 18.76
CA CYS A 123 -2.16 -11.12 19.08
C CYS A 123 -3.19 -12.09 19.67
N ASP A 124 -3.78 -11.70 20.79
CA ASP A 124 -4.94 -12.34 21.39
C ASP A 124 -6.22 -11.53 21.13
N ASP A 125 -7.37 -12.20 21.04
CA ASP A 125 -8.69 -11.60 21.31
C ASP A 125 -9.52 -12.50 22.24
N TYR A 126 -10.37 -11.88 23.07
CA TYR A 126 -11.16 -12.56 24.09
C TYR A 126 -12.68 -12.35 23.91
N GLU A 127 -13.45 -13.43 23.90
CA GLU A 127 -14.91 -13.43 24.01
C GLU A 127 -15.31 -13.94 25.42
N GLY A 128 -15.08 -13.11 26.44
CA GLY A 128 -15.33 -13.45 27.85
C GLY A 128 -14.29 -14.42 28.40
N SER A 129 -14.63 -15.71 28.49
CA SER A 129 -13.67 -16.78 28.88
C SER A 129 -13.13 -17.58 27.68
N ALA A 130 -13.58 -17.23 26.47
CA ALA A 130 -12.99 -17.73 25.25
C ALA A 130 -11.81 -16.84 24.83
N ARG A 131 -10.76 -17.45 24.28
CA ARG A 131 -9.55 -16.79 23.76
C ARG A 131 -9.31 -17.28 22.34
N CYS A 132 -8.89 -16.40 21.44
CA CYS A 132 -8.16 -16.79 20.24
C CYS A 132 -6.75 -16.19 20.30
N TRP A 133 -5.81 -16.77 19.57
CA TRP A 133 -4.46 -16.24 19.40
C TRP A 133 -3.97 -16.49 17.97
N MET A 134 -3.26 -15.53 17.40
CA MET A 134 -2.59 -15.70 16.10
C MET A 134 -1.35 -14.81 15.98
N GLY A 135 -0.39 -15.24 15.16
CA GLY A 135 0.89 -14.57 15.08
C GLY A 135 1.96 -15.35 14.31
N TYR A 136 3.20 -14.93 14.47
CA TYR A 136 4.39 -15.56 13.87
C TYR A 136 5.64 -15.40 14.74
N HIS A 137 6.67 -16.21 14.45
CA HIS A 137 8.00 -16.16 15.06
C HIS A 137 9.12 -16.58 14.07
#